data_AF-A0A817SZ56-F1
#
_entry.id   AF-A0A817SZ56-F1
#
_cell.length_a   1.000
_cell.length_b   1.000
_cell.length_c   1.000
_cell.angle_alpha   90.00
_cell.angle_beta   90.00
_cell.angle_gamma   90.00
#
_symmetry.space_group_name_H-M   'P 1'
#
loop_
_entity.id
_entity.type
_entity.pdbx_description
1 polymer ?
#
loop_
_entity_poly.entity_id
_entity_poly.type
_entity_poly.pdbx_seq_one_letter_code
_entity_poly.pdbx_strand_id
1 'polypeptide(L)'
;VLCLDNRGRANRDVAFESSIKHDMGHLELNDQIDGVLYLIKQGNTDKTRVSIYGWSYGGYMSAMALVRTNNIFKLGIAGASVTHWDG
;
A
#
# COMPACT_ATOMS: atom_id res chain seq x y z
N VAL A 1 4.80 -3.81 13.42
CA VAL A 1 3.82 -3.97 12.33
C VAL A 1 3.19 -2.60 12.11
N LEU A 2 3.26 -2.07 10.90
CA LEU A 2 2.61 -0.82 10.53
C LEU A 2 1.25 -1.14 9.89
N CYS A 3 0.21 -0.44 10.31
CA CYS A 3 -1.08 -0.38 9.63
C CYS A 3 -1.40 1.11 9.45
N LEU A 4 -1.67 1.53 8.22
CA LEU A 4 -1.86 2.93 7.87
C LEU A 4 -3.14 3.09 7.05
N ASP A 5 -4.03 3.95 7.51
CA ASP A 5 -5.16 4.43 6.71
C ASP A 5 -4.64 5.43 5.67
N ASN A 6 -4.39 4.96 4.44
CA ASN A 6 -4.02 5.80 3.30
C ASN A 6 -5.22 6.52 2.68
N ARG A 7 -4.94 7.47 1.80
CA ARG A 7 -5.93 8.10 0.90
C ARG A 7 -6.77 7.04 0.19
N GLY A 8 -8.07 7.27 0.05
CA GLY A 8 -9.04 6.26 -0.37
C GLY A 8 -9.80 5.59 0.79
N ARG A 9 -9.34 5.72 2.03
CA ARG A 9 -10.05 5.22 3.21
C ARG A 9 -11.26 6.10 3.57
N ALA A 10 -12.35 5.46 3.97
CA ALA A 10 -13.55 6.13 4.48
C ALA A 10 -13.32 6.88 5.82
N ASN A 11 -14.31 7.66 6.25
CA ASN A 11 -14.36 8.37 7.55
C ASN A 11 -13.30 9.49 7.73
N ARG A 12 -13.01 10.24 6.66
CA ARG A 12 -12.22 11.49 6.73
C ARG A 12 -12.94 12.63 6.02
N ASP A 13 -13.24 12.46 4.73
CA ASP A 13 -14.21 13.23 3.94
C ASP A 13 -14.30 12.63 2.52
N VAL A 14 -15.16 13.19 1.67
CA VAL A 14 -15.30 12.74 0.27
C VAL A 14 -14.04 12.99 -0.53
N ALA A 15 -13.29 14.08 -0.28
CA ALA A 15 -12.09 14.40 -1.04
C ALA A 15 -10.97 13.37 -0.77
N PHE A 16 -10.85 12.93 0.48
CA PHE A 16 -9.91 11.92 0.93
C PHE A 16 -10.28 10.53 0.39
N GLU A 17 -11.56 10.15 0.48
CA GLU A 17 -12.05 8.86 -0.01
C GLU A 17 -12.02 8.76 -1.54
N SER A 18 -12.45 9.80 -2.25
CA SER A 18 -12.52 9.79 -3.72
C SER A 18 -11.19 10.10 -4.42
N SER A 19 -10.13 10.36 -3.67
CA SER A 19 -8.79 10.67 -4.22
C SER A 19 -8.25 9.59 -5.17
N ILE A 20 -8.67 8.33 -5.00
CA ILE A 20 -8.24 7.18 -5.80
C ILE A 20 -9.17 6.90 -6.99
N LYS A 21 -10.17 7.75 -7.22
CA LYS A 21 -11.16 7.57 -8.29
C LYS A 21 -10.44 7.54 -9.65
N HIS A 22 -10.59 6.43 -10.37
CA HIS A 22 -9.91 6.14 -11.64
C HIS A 22 -8.38 5.98 -11.55
N ASP A 23 -7.80 5.88 -10.35
CA ASP A 23 -6.36 5.71 -10.13
C ASP A 23 -6.07 4.79 -8.92
N MET A 24 -6.79 3.68 -8.85
CA MET A 24 -6.63 2.67 -7.79
C MET A 24 -5.24 2.03 -7.82
N GLY A 25 -4.66 1.80 -6.63
CA GLY A 25 -3.36 1.14 -6.46
C GLY A 25 -2.15 2.03 -6.77
N HIS A 26 -2.33 3.35 -6.76
CA HIS A 26 -1.25 4.32 -7.00
C HIS A 26 -1.05 5.25 -5.80
N LEU A 27 -2.02 6.11 -5.51
CA LEU A 27 -1.92 7.04 -4.38
C LEU A 27 -1.84 6.30 -3.04
N GLU A 28 -2.60 5.22 -2.90
CA GLU A 28 -2.59 4.37 -1.72
C GLU A 28 -1.20 3.80 -1.47
N LEU A 29 -0.50 3.41 -2.53
CA LEU A 29 0.80 2.77 -2.44
C LEU A 29 1.88 3.78 -2.02
N ASN A 30 1.81 4.99 -2.56
CA ASN A 30 2.69 6.09 -2.17
C ASN A 30 2.56 6.40 -0.67
N ASP A 31 1.33 6.45 -0.14
CA ASP A 31 1.10 6.69 1.28
C ASP A 31 1.69 5.57 2.17
N GLN A 32 1.56 4.31 1.75
CA GLN A 32 2.18 3.18 2.47
C GLN A 32 3.72 3.27 2.47
N ILE A 33 4.32 3.67 1.34
CA ILE A 33 5.77 3.90 1.24
C ILE A 33 6.19 5.03 2.17
N ASP A 34 5.44 6.14 2.19
CA ASP A 34 5.74 7.28 3.06
C ASP A 34 5.70 6.88 4.54
N GLY A 35 4.73 6.06 4.95
CA GLY A 35 4.68 5.49 6.29
C GLY A 35 5.90 4.63 6.63
N VAL A 36 6.33 3.77 5.70
CA VAL A 36 7.56 2.95 5.86
C VAL A 36 8.81 3.82 5.95
N LEU A 37 8.98 4.78 5.03
CA LEU A 37 10.13 5.69 5.00
C LEU A 37 10.20 6.56 6.26
N TYR A 38 9.04 6.99 6.76
CA TYR A 38 8.95 7.70 8.03
C TYR A 38 9.51 6.84 9.18
N LEU A 39 9.07 5.59 9.31
CA LEU A 39 9.55 4.69 10.38
C LEU A 39 11.03 4.33 10.22
N ILE A 40 11.54 4.20 9.00
CA ILE A 40 12.98 4.03 8.73
C ILE A 40 13.75 5.25 9.24
N LYS A 41 13.27 6.47 8.93
CA LYS A 41 13.90 7.71 9.35
C LYS A 41 13.91 7.88 10.88
N GLN A 42 12.87 7.42 11.56
CA GLN A 42 12.83 7.41 13.04
C GLN A 42 13.75 6.35 13.67
N GLY A 43 14.34 5.44 12.87
CA GLY A 43 15.17 4.34 13.36
C GLY A 43 14.37 3.14 13.88
N ASN A 44 13.05 3.13 13.71
CA ASN A 44 12.16 2.06 14.17
C ASN A 44 12.07 0.88 13.20
N THR A 45 12.62 0.99 11.99
CA THR A 45 12.48 -0.03 10.94
C THR A 45 13.76 -0.18 10.12
N ASP A 46 14.15 -1.43 9.90
CA ASP A 46 15.27 -1.80 9.03
C ASP A 46 14.83 -1.76 7.57
N LYS A 47 15.39 -0.81 6.80
CA LYS A 47 15.08 -0.63 5.37
C LYS A 47 15.30 -1.86 4.51
N THR A 48 16.13 -2.81 4.96
CA THR A 48 16.47 -4.01 4.20
C THR A 48 15.52 -5.17 4.46
N ARG A 49 14.60 -5.04 5.42
CA ARG A 49 13.69 -6.12 5.87
C ARG A 49 12.24 -5.65 5.99
N VAL A 50 11.77 -4.91 4.98
CA VAL A 50 10.36 -4.49 4.90
C VAL A 50 9.58 -5.47 4.01
N SER A 51 8.44 -5.93 4.49
CA SER A 51 7.48 -6.74 3.73
C SER A 51 6.09 -6.11 3.77
N ILE A 52 5.27 -6.45 2.77
CA ILE A 52 3.87 -6.05 2.69
C ILE A 52 2.98 -7.29 2.62
N TYR A 53 1.82 -7.23 3.28
CA TYR A 53 0.85 -8.30 3.31
C TYR A 53 -0.56 -7.71 3.28
N GLY A 54 -1.46 -8.38 2.56
CA GLY A 54 -2.87 -8.06 2.61
C GLY A 54 -3.76 -9.10 1.95
N TRP A 55 -5.05 -9.00 2.23
CA TRP A 55 -6.10 -9.86 1.68
C TRP A 55 -7.09 -9.04 0.84
N SER A 56 -7.69 -9.63 -0.19
CA SER A 56 -8.63 -8.94 -1.09
C SER A 56 -7.98 -7.70 -1.74
N TYR A 57 -8.52 -6.50 -1.54
CA TYR A 57 -7.89 -5.25 -2.01
C TYR A 57 -6.48 -5.07 -1.44
N GLY A 58 -6.23 -5.50 -0.20
CA GLY A 58 -4.87 -5.51 0.37
C GLY A 58 -3.93 -6.48 -0.34
N GLY A 59 -4.46 -7.56 -0.92
CA GLY A 59 -3.72 -8.48 -1.77
C GLY A 59 -3.30 -7.80 -3.08
N TYR A 60 -4.22 -7.05 -3.69
CA TYR A 60 -3.94 -6.23 -4.87
C TYR A 60 -2.82 -5.22 -4.58
N MET A 61 -2.95 -4.46 -3.50
CA MET A 61 -1.92 -3.54 -3.02
C MET A 61 -0.57 -4.22 -2.77
N SER A 62 -0.56 -5.43 -2.21
CA SER A 62 0.67 -6.19 -1.94
C SER A 62 1.38 -6.62 -3.23
N ALA A 63 0.61 -7.04 -4.25
CA ALA A 63 1.16 -7.37 -5.56
C ALA A 63 1.68 -6.11 -6.27
N MET A 64 0.88 -5.03 -6.29
CA MET A 64 1.26 -3.76 -6.91
C MET A 64 2.50 -3.14 -6.27
N ALA A 65 2.68 -3.30 -4.95
CA ALA A 65 3.86 -2.84 -4.25
C ALA A 65 5.15 -3.46 -4.79
N LEU A 66 5.16 -4.76 -5.09
CA LEU A 66 6.35 -5.41 -5.66
C LEU A 66 6.60 -5.00 -7.13
N VAL A 67 5.54 -4.71 -7.87
CA VAL A 67 5.64 -4.34 -9.30
C VAL A 67 6.06 -2.88 -9.47
N ARG A 68 5.53 -1.97 -8.65
CA ARG A 68 5.66 -0.52 -8.85
C ARG A 68 6.70 0.15 -7.97
N THR A 69 7.08 -0.46 -6.85
CA THR A 69 8.04 0.17 -5.92
C THR A 69 9.42 -0.40 -6.15
N ASN A 70 10.39 0.50 -6.35
CA ASN A 70 11.76 0.12 -6.71
C ASN A 70 12.50 -0.45 -5.49
N ASN A 71 12.24 -1.72 -5.14
CA ASN A 71 12.89 -2.49 -4.08
C ASN A 71 12.69 -2.00 -2.62
N ILE A 72 11.63 -1.23 -2.35
CA ILE A 72 11.24 -0.86 -0.97
C ILE A 72 10.80 -2.10 -0.19
N PHE A 73 9.91 -2.90 -0.78
CA PHE A 73 9.43 -4.14 -0.19
C PHE A 73 10.26 -5.32 -0.70
N LYS A 74 10.79 -6.14 0.23
CA LYS A 74 11.55 -7.35 -0.10
C LYS A 74 10.68 -8.57 -0.34
N LEU A 75 9.49 -8.56 0.24
CA LEU A 75 8.51 -9.64 0.15
C LEU A 75 7.10 -9.04 0.16
N GLY A 76 6.24 -9.58 -0.69
CA GLY A 76 4.82 -9.27 -0.74
C GLY A 76 4.01 -10.56 -0.60
N ILE A 77 2.99 -10.56 0.25
CA ILE A 77 2.07 -11.70 0.42
C ILE A 77 0.67 -11.23 0.03
N ALA A 78 0.20 -11.69 -1.13
CA ALA A 78 -1.09 -11.30 -1.70
C ALA A 78 -2.13 -12.43 -1.55
N GLY A 79 -3.08 -12.28 -0.62
CA GLY A 79 -4.17 -13.21 -0.41
C GLY A 79 -5.45 -12.79 -1.14
N ALA A 80 -6.09 -13.72 -1.88
CA ALA A 80 -7.35 -13.48 -2.62
C ALA A 80 -7.38 -12.14 -3.39
N SER A 81 -6.27 -11.81 -4.03
CA SER A 81 -6.06 -10.52 -4.71
C SER A 81 -7.02 -10.34 -5.88
N VAL A 82 -7.58 -9.14 -6.02
CA VAL A 82 -8.08 -8.69 -7.32
C VAL A 82 -6.86 -8.58 -8.24
N THR A 83 -6.89 -9.25 -9.38
CA THR A 83 -5.80 -9.21 -10.38
C THR A 83 -6.24 -8.61 -11.71
N HIS A 84 -7.55 -8.39 -11.88
CA HIS A 84 -8.15 -7.83 -13.07
C HIS A 84 -9.48 -7.14 -12.73
N TRP A 85 -9.81 -6.06 -13.43
CA TRP A 85 -10.93 -5.16 -13.09
C TRP A 85 -12.06 -5.12 -14.12
N ASP A 86 -11.90 -5.78 -15.27
CA ASP A 86 -12.86 -5.68 -16.39
C ASP A 86 -14.06 -6.63 -16.26
N GLY A 87 -13.94 -7.74 -15.51
CA GLY A 87 -15.07 -8.61 -15.12
C GLY A 87 -15.71 -9.37 -16.27
#